data_AF-A0A256FHL7-F1
#
_entry.id   AF-A0A256FHL7-F1
#
_cell.length_a   1.000
_cell.length_b   1.000
_cell.length_c   1.000
_cell.angle_alpha   90.00
_cell.angle_beta   90.00
_cell.angle_gamma   90.00
#
_symmetry.space_group_name_H-M   'P 1'
#
loop_
_entity.id
_entity.type
_entity.pdbx_description
1 polymer ?
#
loop_
_entity_poly.entity_id
_entity_poly.type
_entity_poly.pdbx_seq_one_letter_code
_entity_poly.pdbx_strand_id
1 'polypeptide(L)'
;MRTISEQEQRSLKSATDGAYALAGGISCILPFTRVGTSTLSKYASFNDEHHDSFMPIDVAIEVDRKAKSPTIIKQAAELLGYELVAANAVIDGDHAPLTAMDAHRVMSETMDVSQAVLAALADGRIDAGERKIIAKEAREAMRALQDLLRKVGA
;
A
#
# COMPACT_ATOMS: atom_id res chain seq x y z
N MET A 1 -25.91 -9.65 -5.29
CA MET A 1 -25.43 -8.37 -5.85
C MET A 1 -23.97 -8.22 -5.47
N ARG A 2 -23.05 -7.99 -6.42
CA ARG A 2 -21.64 -7.71 -6.10
C ARG A 2 -21.51 -6.25 -5.66
N THR A 3 -20.63 -5.97 -4.71
CA THR A 3 -20.39 -4.61 -4.19
C THR A 3 -19.31 -3.86 -4.98
N ILE A 4 -18.47 -4.57 -5.73
CA ILE A 4 -17.42 -3.97 -6.56
C ILE A 4 -17.96 -3.54 -7.92
N SER A 5 -17.71 -2.29 -8.31
CA SER A 5 -18.06 -1.70 -9.60
C SER A 5 -17.18 -2.24 -10.74
N GLU A 6 -17.61 -2.04 -11.98
CA GLU A 6 -16.82 -2.41 -13.17
C GLU A 6 -15.48 -1.67 -13.22
N GLN A 7 -15.46 -0.40 -12.81
CA GLN A 7 -14.22 0.40 -12.77
C GLN A 7 -13.22 -0.18 -11.77
N GLU A 8 -13.69 -0.62 -10.59
CA GLU A 8 -12.85 -1.25 -9.58
C GLU A 8 -12.35 -2.62 -10.05
N GLN A 9 -13.19 -3.39 -10.73
CA GLN A 9 -12.78 -4.66 -11.36
C GLN A 9 -11.69 -4.45 -12.41
N ARG A 10 -11.83 -3.44 -13.27
CA ARG A 10 -10.79 -3.05 -14.22
C ARG A 10 -9.50 -2.61 -13.52
N SER A 11 -9.59 -1.88 -12.41
CA SER A 11 -8.41 -1.48 -11.63
C SER A 11 -7.62 -2.68 -11.09
N LEU A 12 -8.31 -3.72 -10.62
CA LEU A 12 -7.68 -4.97 -10.15
C LEU A 12 -7.01 -5.73 -11.29
N LYS A 13 -7.65 -5.79 -12.47
CA LYS A 13 -7.06 -6.40 -13.68
C LYS A 13 -5.83 -5.64 -14.15
N SER A 14 -5.87 -4.31 -14.16
CA SER A 14 -4.71 -3.46 -14.45
C SER A 14 -3.57 -3.67 -13.46
N ALA A 15 -3.86 -3.79 -12.16
CA ALA A 15 -2.84 -4.08 -11.15
C ALA A 15 -2.21 -5.48 -11.34
N THR A 16 -3.02 -6.47 -11.76
CA THR A 16 -2.55 -7.82 -12.10
C THR A 16 -1.59 -7.79 -13.30
N ASP A 17 -1.96 -7.08 -14.37
CA ASP A 17 -1.11 -6.92 -15.56
C ASP A 17 0.19 -6.16 -15.23
N GLY A 18 0.10 -5.10 -14.43
CA GLY A 18 1.25 -4.36 -13.93
C GLY A 18 2.21 -5.23 -13.10
N ALA A 19 1.66 -6.11 -12.25
CA ALA A 19 2.46 -7.06 -11.49
C ALA A 19 3.19 -8.07 -12.39
N TYR A 20 2.53 -8.54 -13.46
CA TYR A 20 3.18 -9.38 -14.47
C TYR A 20 4.33 -8.67 -15.15
N ALA A 21 4.16 -7.41 -15.55
CA ALA A 21 5.22 -6.61 -16.16
C ALA A 21 6.42 -6.45 -15.21
N LEU A 22 6.18 -6.12 -13.93
CA LEU A 22 7.22 -5.98 -12.91
C LEU A 22 7.96 -7.30 -12.63
N ALA A 23 7.28 -8.43 -12.71
CA ALA A 23 7.86 -9.75 -12.53
C ALA A 23 8.72 -10.23 -13.72
N GLY A 24 8.74 -9.50 -14.84
CA GLY A 24 9.41 -9.90 -16.09
C GLY A 24 8.53 -10.75 -17.02
N GLY A 25 7.22 -10.76 -16.81
CA GLY A 25 6.22 -11.48 -17.59
C GLY A 25 5.73 -12.78 -16.96
N ILE A 26 4.67 -13.34 -17.54
CA ILE A 26 3.97 -14.54 -17.03
C ILE A 26 4.92 -15.76 -16.93
N SER A 27 5.86 -15.91 -17.87
CA SER A 27 6.84 -17.01 -17.88
C SER A 27 7.74 -17.02 -16.64
N CYS A 28 8.06 -15.85 -16.08
CA CYS A 28 8.89 -15.71 -14.88
C CYS A 28 8.15 -16.05 -13.59
N ILE A 29 6.81 -15.99 -13.61
CA ILE A 29 5.94 -16.24 -12.46
C ILE A 29 5.50 -17.72 -12.42
N LEU A 30 5.30 -18.33 -13.59
CA LEU A 30 4.75 -19.67 -13.74
C LEU A 30 5.33 -20.73 -12.79
N PRO A 31 6.66 -20.80 -12.54
CA PRO A 31 7.24 -21.80 -11.63
C PRO A 31 6.83 -21.66 -10.17
N PHE A 32 6.32 -20.50 -9.76
CA PHE A 32 5.97 -20.16 -8.38
C PHE A 32 4.47 -20.22 -8.12
N THR A 33 3.66 -20.46 -9.15
CA THR A 33 2.20 -20.50 -9.03
C THR A 33 1.66 -21.89 -9.33
N ARG A 34 0.57 -22.27 -8.65
CA ARG A 34 -0.12 -23.55 -8.92
C ARG A 34 -0.96 -23.57 -10.19
N VAL A 35 -0.98 -22.48 -10.95
CA VAL A 35 -1.84 -22.30 -12.13
C VAL A 35 -1.00 -22.19 -13.42
N GLY A 36 -1.58 -22.60 -14.54
CA GLY A 36 -0.91 -22.53 -15.84
C GLY A 36 -1.02 -21.16 -16.52
N THR A 37 -0.26 -20.98 -17.61
CA THR A 37 -0.20 -19.74 -18.40
C THR A 37 -1.58 -19.25 -18.86
N SER A 38 -2.42 -20.15 -19.37
CA SER A 38 -3.78 -19.79 -19.83
C SER A 38 -4.62 -19.17 -18.70
N THR A 39 -4.53 -19.73 -17.49
CA THR A 39 -5.25 -19.22 -16.33
C THR A 39 -4.72 -17.86 -15.90
N LEU A 40 -3.39 -17.68 -15.87
CA LEU A 40 -2.77 -16.39 -15.55
C LEU A 40 -3.15 -15.30 -16.56
N SER A 41 -3.21 -15.62 -17.86
CA SER A 41 -3.66 -14.69 -18.90
C SER A 41 -5.11 -14.24 -18.71
N LYS A 42 -6.00 -15.14 -18.25
CA LYS A 42 -7.41 -14.78 -17.97
C LYS A 42 -7.54 -13.75 -16.85
N TYR A 43 -6.70 -13.85 -15.82
CA TYR A 43 -6.77 -12.93 -14.67
C TYR A 43 -6.47 -11.48 -15.04
N ALA A 44 -5.57 -11.23 -16.00
CA ALA A 44 -5.26 -9.89 -16.50
C ALA A 44 -6.11 -9.46 -17.71
N SER A 45 -6.96 -10.33 -18.25
CA SER A 45 -7.75 -10.04 -19.45
C SER A 45 -8.91 -9.09 -19.18
N PHE A 46 -9.05 -8.06 -20.02
CA PHE A 46 -10.18 -7.10 -20.01
C PHE A 46 -11.38 -7.53 -20.87
N ASN A 47 -11.32 -8.71 -21.49
CA ASN A 47 -12.41 -9.19 -22.34
C ASN A 47 -13.61 -9.62 -21.49
N ASP A 48 -14.82 -9.42 -22.02
CA ASP A 48 -16.09 -9.73 -21.33
C ASP A 48 -16.17 -11.19 -20.88
N GLU A 49 -15.62 -12.13 -21.67
CA GLU A 49 -15.58 -13.57 -21.35
C GLU A 49 -14.80 -13.87 -20.05
N HIS A 50 -13.84 -13.03 -19.70
CA HIS A 50 -12.96 -13.21 -18.54
C HIS A 50 -13.14 -12.11 -17.50
N HIS A 51 -14.22 -11.33 -17.62
CA HIS A 51 -14.53 -10.22 -16.74
C HIS A 51 -14.57 -10.66 -15.27
N ASP A 52 -15.21 -11.80 -14.98
CA ASP A 52 -15.33 -12.36 -13.63
C ASP A 52 -14.15 -13.25 -13.19
N SER A 53 -13.13 -13.41 -14.04
CA SER A 53 -11.94 -14.20 -13.71
C SER A 53 -10.92 -13.34 -12.96
N PHE A 54 -10.86 -13.51 -11.64
CA PHE A 54 -9.89 -12.85 -10.77
C PHE A 54 -8.91 -13.84 -10.16
N MET A 55 -7.71 -13.35 -9.88
CA MET A 55 -6.64 -14.13 -9.29
C MET A 55 -6.97 -14.52 -7.84
N PRO A 56 -6.88 -15.81 -7.47
CA PRO A 56 -6.95 -16.24 -6.08
C PRO A 56 -5.86 -15.60 -5.21
N ILE A 57 -6.17 -15.33 -3.95
CA ILE A 57 -5.27 -14.57 -3.04
C ILE A 57 -3.90 -15.22 -2.85
N ASP A 58 -3.83 -16.55 -2.82
CA ASP A 58 -2.57 -17.29 -2.73
C ASP A 58 -1.67 -17.05 -3.94
N VAL A 59 -2.25 -17.02 -5.14
CA VAL A 59 -1.54 -16.74 -6.40
C VAL A 59 -1.12 -15.26 -6.48
N ALA A 60 -1.97 -14.35 -6.02
CA ALA A 60 -1.66 -12.92 -5.98
C ALA A 60 -0.42 -12.63 -5.11
N ILE A 61 -0.30 -13.32 -3.97
CA ILE A 61 0.88 -13.21 -3.09
C ILE A 61 2.15 -13.66 -3.81
N GLU A 62 2.11 -14.80 -4.52
CA GLU A 62 3.28 -15.30 -5.27
C GLU A 62 3.69 -14.35 -6.40
N VAL A 63 2.71 -13.79 -7.11
CA VAL A 63 2.94 -12.80 -8.17
C VAL A 63 3.56 -11.52 -7.61
N ASP A 64 3.00 -10.96 -6.55
CA ASP A 64 3.51 -9.73 -5.92
C ASP A 64 4.92 -9.94 -5.32
N ARG A 65 5.19 -11.11 -4.72
CA ARG A 65 6.53 -11.49 -4.27
C ARG A 65 7.51 -11.54 -5.44
N LYS A 66 7.12 -12.15 -6.56
CA LYS A 66 7.97 -12.24 -7.75
C LYS A 66 8.21 -10.86 -8.38
N ALA A 67 7.20 -10.01 -8.39
CA ALA A 67 7.28 -8.60 -8.80
C ALA A 67 8.11 -7.74 -7.85
N LYS A 68 8.46 -8.26 -6.65
CA LYS A 68 9.15 -7.53 -5.57
C LYS A 68 8.42 -6.25 -5.17
N SER A 69 7.11 -6.21 -5.38
CA SER A 69 6.25 -5.05 -5.15
C SER A 69 4.81 -5.54 -4.93
N PRO A 70 4.13 -5.13 -3.84
CA PRO A 70 2.78 -5.59 -3.51
C PRO A 70 1.73 -4.88 -4.36
N THR A 71 1.75 -5.10 -5.68
CA THR A 71 0.95 -4.34 -6.65
C THR A 71 -0.53 -4.72 -6.58
N ILE A 72 -0.82 -6.03 -6.57
CA ILE A 72 -2.18 -6.55 -6.53
C ILE A 72 -2.79 -6.32 -5.15
N ILE A 73 -2.06 -6.66 -4.08
CA ILE A 73 -2.54 -6.53 -2.70
C ILE A 73 -2.74 -5.06 -2.32
N LYS A 74 -1.87 -4.15 -2.77
CA LYS A 74 -2.06 -2.71 -2.56
C LYS A 74 -3.34 -2.21 -3.22
N GLN A 75 -3.61 -2.61 -4.47
CA GLN A 75 -4.84 -2.21 -5.15
C GLN A 75 -6.09 -2.71 -4.41
N ALA A 76 -6.06 -3.95 -3.91
CA ALA A 76 -7.16 -4.48 -3.11
C ALA A 76 -7.37 -3.71 -1.79
N ALA A 77 -6.28 -3.32 -1.11
CA ALA A 77 -6.34 -2.49 0.08
C ALA A 77 -6.93 -1.09 -0.19
N GLU A 78 -6.51 -0.46 -1.30
CA GLU A 78 -7.00 0.87 -1.71
C GLU A 78 -8.51 0.86 -1.99
N LEU A 79 -9.03 -0.20 -2.62
CA LEU A 79 -10.47 -0.35 -2.85
C LEU A 79 -11.29 -0.46 -1.56
N LEU A 80 -10.67 -0.92 -0.48
CA LEU A 80 -11.27 -1.00 0.85
C LEU A 80 -11.03 0.28 1.67
N GLY A 81 -10.36 1.29 1.11
CA GLY A 81 -10.01 2.53 1.80
C GLY A 81 -8.82 2.41 2.76
N TYR A 82 -8.00 1.36 2.62
CA TYR A 82 -6.80 1.15 3.43
C TYR A 82 -5.53 1.48 2.64
N GLU A 83 -4.53 2.01 3.34
CA GLU A 83 -3.18 2.15 2.81
C GLU A 83 -2.34 0.93 3.21
N LEU A 84 -1.71 0.28 2.24
CA LEU A 84 -0.78 -0.81 2.52
C LEU A 84 0.57 -0.24 2.95
N VAL A 85 0.90 -0.41 4.23
CA VAL A 85 2.21 -0.04 4.78
C VAL A 85 3.09 -1.28 4.82
N ALA A 86 4.28 -1.19 4.22
CA ALA A 86 5.26 -2.26 4.30
C ALA A 86 5.62 -2.50 5.76
N ALA A 87 5.55 -3.76 6.21
CA ALA A 87 5.93 -4.16 7.57
C ALA A 87 7.45 -4.13 7.81
N ASN A 88 8.20 -3.29 7.08
CA ASN A 88 9.67 -3.28 7.07
C ASN A 88 10.22 -3.26 8.52
N ALA A 89 10.94 -4.34 8.85
CA ALA A 89 11.65 -4.64 10.11
C ALA A 89 10.94 -5.46 11.20
N VAL A 90 9.96 -6.30 10.88
CA VAL A 90 9.71 -7.52 11.71
C VAL A 90 10.28 -8.74 10.99
N ILE A 91 11.57 -8.67 10.63
CA ILE A 91 12.39 -9.87 10.46
C ILE A 91 12.98 -10.09 11.84
N ASP A 92 12.59 -11.21 12.46
CA ASP A 92 13.16 -11.81 13.67
C ASP A 92 14.32 -11.05 14.35
N GLY A 93 14.05 -10.47 15.53
CA GLY A 93 15.05 -10.40 16.60
C GLY A 93 15.91 -9.14 16.76
N ASP A 94 15.67 -8.05 16.05
CA ASP A 94 16.41 -6.79 16.28
C ASP A 94 15.46 -5.57 16.35
N HIS A 95 14.64 -5.50 17.41
CA HIS A 95 14.03 -4.24 17.78
C HIS A 95 15.15 -3.32 18.25
N ALA A 96 15.60 -2.40 17.38
CA ALA A 96 16.51 -1.33 17.80
C ALA A 96 15.94 -0.71 19.09
N PRO A 97 16.76 -0.56 20.15
CA PRO A 97 16.24 -0.21 21.46
C PRO A 97 15.46 1.10 21.40
N LEU A 98 14.39 1.18 22.18
CA LEU A 98 13.69 2.43 22.40
C LEU A 98 14.66 3.44 23.03
N THR A 99 14.82 4.61 22.41
CA THR A 99 15.72 5.66 22.88
C THR A 99 14.98 6.96 23.18
N ALA A 100 15.61 7.86 23.91
CA ALA A 100 15.09 9.22 24.10
C ALA A 100 14.92 9.98 22.77
N MET A 101 15.69 9.63 21.73
CA MET A 101 15.56 10.23 20.40
C MET A 101 14.21 9.91 19.76
N ASP A 102 13.65 8.73 20.02
CA ASP A 102 12.33 8.35 19.51
C ASP A 102 11.22 9.23 20.12
N ALA A 103 11.32 9.53 21.41
CA ALA A 103 10.40 10.45 22.09
C ALA A 103 10.52 11.88 21.52
N HIS A 104 11.75 12.37 21.31
CA HIS A 104 11.97 13.67 20.68
C HIS A 104 11.44 13.74 19.25
N ARG A 105 11.60 12.67 18.48
CA ARG A 105 11.07 12.60 17.11
C ARG A 105 9.55 12.68 17.11
N VAL A 106 8.86 11.86 17.90
CA VAL A 106 7.39 11.92 18.01
C VAL A 106 6.92 13.32 18.41
N MET A 107 7.59 13.93 19.39
CA MET A 107 7.29 15.30 19.82
C MET A 107 7.48 16.31 18.68
N SER A 108 8.60 16.27 17.97
CA SER A 108 8.91 17.19 16.86
C SER A 108 7.88 17.10 15.75
N GLU A 109 7.64 15.88 15.25
CA GLU A 109 6.75 15.65 14.09
C GLU A 109 5.30 16.05 14.45
N THR A 110 4.86 15.81 15.69
CA THR A 110 3.54 16.26 16.16
C THR A 110 3.46 17.78 16.28
N MET A 111 4.55 18.44 16.69
CA MET A 111 4.63 19.91 16.72
C MET A 111 4.62 20.52 15.32
N ASP A 112 5.23 19.87 14.33
CA ASP A 112 5.22 20.31 12.94
C ASP A 112 3.80 20.26 12.34
N VAL A 113 3.03 19.21 12.67
CA VAL A 113 1.59 19.14 12.33
C VAL A 113 0.82 20.32 12.95
N SER A 114 1.05 20.59 14.25
CA SER A 114 0.38 21.70 14.95
C SER A 114 0.71 23.05 14.29
N GLN A 115 1.97 23.28 13.96
CA GLN A 115 2.41 24.50 13.28
C GLN A 115 1.78 24.65 11.89
N ALA A 116 1.75 23.59 11.09
CA ALA A 116 1.13 23.60 9.76
C ALA A 116 -0.37 23.93 9.83
N VAL A 117 -1.09 23.38 10.81
CA VAL A 117 -2.51 23.68 11.03
C VAL A 117 -2.71 25.13 11.48
N LEU A 118 -1.92 25.61 12.44
CA LEU A 118 -2.02 26.99 12.92
C LEU A 118 -1.71 28.01 11.81
N ALA A 119 -0.70 27.73 10.98
CA ALA A 119 -0.36 28.55 9.83
C ALA A 119 -1.52 28.62 8.81
N ALA A 120 -2.11 27.46 8.47
CA ALA A 120 -3.22 27.39 7.52
C ALA A 120 -4.54 28.00 8.04
N LEU A 121 -4.67 28.18 9.35
CA LEU A 121 -5.83 28.84 9.96
C LEU A 121 -5.65 30.36 10.09
N ALA A 122 -4.45 30.90 9.85
CA ALA A 122 -4.12 32.29 10.12
C ALA A 122 -4.93 33.30 9.29
N ASP A 123 -5.30 32.95 8.06
CA ASP A 123 -6.10 33.79 7.16
C ASP A 123 -7.60 33.39 7.11
N GLY A 124 -7.98 32.38 7.91
CA GLY A 124 -9.33 31.85 8.00
C GLY A 124 -9.77 31.00 6.80
N ARG A 125 -8.87 30.63 5.87
CA ARG A 125 -9.21 29.84 4.68
C ARG A 125 -8.10 28.86 4.30
N ILE A 126 -8.38 27.56 4.48
CA ILE A 126 -7.43 26.51 4.11
C ILE A 126 -7.47 26.21 2.59
N ASP A 127 -6.38 26.52 1.89
CA ASP A 127 -6.20 26.27 0.46
C ASP A 127 -5.71 24.84 0.13
N ALA A 128 -5.58 24.53 -1.17
CA ALA A 128 -5.16 23.20 -1.62
C ALA A 128 -3.68 22.88 -1.32
N GLY A 129 -2.81 23.89 -1.34
CA GLY A 129 -1.40 23.76 -0.98
C GLY A 129 -1.23 23.47 0.51
N GLU A 130 -1.95 24.21 1.35
CA GLU A 130 -1.97 24.02 2.80
C GLU A 130 -2.53 22.65 3.19
N ARG A 131 -3.60 22.19 2.55
CA ARG A 131 -4.09 20.80 2.73
C ARG A 131 -3.02 19.77 2.43
N LYS A 132 -2.22 19.99 1.38
CA LYS A 132 -1.13 19.09 1.01
C LYS A 132 -0.01 19.10 2.04
N ILE A 133 0.32 20.27 2.59
CA ILE A 133 1.32 20.43 3.65
C ILE A 133 0.84 19.73 4.92
N ILE A 134 -0.37 20.03 5.41
CA ILE A 134 -0.94 19.39 6.60
C ILE A 134 -0.96 17.86 6.43
N ALA A 135 -1.39 17.37 5.26
CA ALA A 135 -1.41 15.94 4.99
C ALA A 135 0.00 15.32 4.94
N LYS A 136 1.03 16.06 4.52
CA LYS A 136 2.43 15.62 4.57
C LYS A 136 2.88 15.47 6.01
N GLU A 137 2.80 16.54 6.81
CA GLU A 137 3.25 16.54 8.20
C GLU A 137 2.49 15.47 9.03
N ALA A 138 1.18 15.31 8.79
CA ALA A 138 0.38 14.29 9.47
C ALA A 138 0.87 12.86 9.18
N ARG A 139 1.26 12.56 7.94
CA ARG A 139 1.83 11.26 7.58
C ARG A 139 3.21 11.05 8.23
N GLU A 140 4.01 12.10 8.36
CA GLU A 140 5.32 12.04 9.02
C GLU A 140 5.17 11.75 10.52
N ALA A 141 4.24 12.43 11.20
CA ALA A 141 3.88 12.13 12.60
C ALA A 141 3.36 10.69 12.79
N MET A 142 2.49 10.21 11.88
CA MET A 142 2.03 8.81 11.90
C MET A 142 3.18 7.82 11.77
N ARG A 143 4.15 8.09 10.89
CA ARG A 143 5.34 7.23 10.74
C ARG A 143 6.18 7.22 12.01
N ALA A 144 6.40 8.36 12.64
CA ALA A 144 7.14 8.43 13.90
C ALA A 144 6.46 7.63 15.03
N LEU A 145 5.13 7.70 15.13
CA LEU A 145 4.36 6.89 16.08
C LEU A 145 4.41 5.39 15.75
N GLN A 146 4.34 5.01 14.47
CA GLN A 146 4.48 3.62 14.04
C GLN A 146 5.88 3.07 14.34
N ASP A 147 6.93 3.85 14.10
CA ASP A 147 8.31 3.49 14.44
C ASP A 147 8.45 3.26 15.96
N LEU A 148 7.83 4.12 16.77
CA LEU A 148 7.77 3.96 18.23
C LEU A 148 7.06 2.66 18.62
N LEU A 149 5.87 2.39 18.08
CA LEU A 149 5.10 1.16 18.35
C LEU A 149 5.90 -0.10 18.02
N ARG A 150 6.59 -0.11 16.86
CA ARG A 150 7.48 -1.21 16.47
C ARG A 150 8.61 -1.46 17.46
N LYS A 151 9.15 -0.42 18.11
CA LYS A 151 10.20 -0.57 19.13
C LYS A 151 9.66 -1.00 20.50
N VAL A 152 8.40 -0.69 20.81
CA VAL A 152 7.72 -1.10 22.05
C VAL A 152 7.11 -2.51 21.94
N GLY A 153 6.99 -3.05 20.72
CA GLY A 153 6.48 -4.40 20.46
C GLY A 153 4.95 -4.49 20.50
N ALA A 154 4.25 -3.39 20.19
CA ALA A 154 2.79 -3.28 20.18
C ALA A 154 2.24 -3.09 18.75
#